data_AF-A0A440KQ42-F1
#
_entry.id   AF-A0A440KQ42-F1
#
_cell.length_a   1.000
_cell.length_b   1.000
_cell.length_c   1.000
_cell.angle_alpha   90.00
_cell.angle_beta   90.00
_cell.angle_gamma   90.00
#
_symmetry.space_group_name_H-M   'P 1'
#
loop_
_entity.id
_entity.type
_entity.pdbx_description
1 polymer ?
#
loop_
_entity_poly.entity_id
_entity_poly.type
_entity_poly.pdbx_seq_one_letter_code
_entity_poly.pdbx_strand_id
1 'polypeptide(L)'
;MKLQQAKKLFSQTATGDPIATTAMRNEPRPDRIGQLCFWEVREQLRHASPPYFPDVLRPFRLKAGNIMQVSRTEFSAGGQWYALSFRCEVDPDATKVVSFAFRVGDPLPAPRIARQIGSPD
;
A
#
# COMPACT_ATOMS: atom_id res chain seq x y z
N MET A 1 -16.51 2.66 9.07
CA MET A 1 -15.63 1.53 9.44
C MET A 1 -14.29 2.08 9.94
N LYS A 2 -13.64 1.42 10.91
CA LYS A 2 -12.46 1.92 11.64
C LYS A 2 -11.17 1.24 11.13
N LEU A 3 -10.08 2.00 10.95
CA LEU A 3 -8.75 1.46 10.66
C LEU A 3 -8.14 0.84 11.92
N GLN A 4 -7.36 -0.23 11.75
CA GLN A 4 -6.58 -0.85 12.83
C GLN A 4 -5.17 -0.26 12.83
N GLN A 5 -4.77 0.31 13.97
CA GLN A 5 -3.43 0.88 14.13
C GLN A 5 -2.39 -0.24 14.19
N ALA A 6 -1.33 -0.11 13.39
CA ALA A 6 -0.20 -1.01 13.43
C ALA A 6 0.60 -0.80 14.71
N LYS A 7 0.94 -1.90 15.39
CA LYS A 7 1.79 -1.90 16.59
C LYS A 7 3.29 -1.89 16.24
N LYS A 8 3.64 -2.39 15.07
CA LYS A 8 5.00 -2.46 14.53
C LYS A 8 4.98 -1.89 13.12
N LEU A 9 6.00 -1.11 12.77
CA LEU A 9 6.22 -0.60 11.42
C LEU A 9 7.38 -1.37 10.77
N PHE A 10 7.28 -1.67 9.48
CA PHE A 10 8.22 -2.54 8.78
C PHE A 10 9.10 -1.80 7.76
N SER A 11 8.62 -0.69 7.21
CA SER A 11 9.34 0.13 6.23
C SER A 11 10.65 0.71 6.77
N GLN A 12 10.76 0.92 8.09
CA GLN A 12 12.01 1.36 8.72
C GLN A 12 13.14 0.33 8.60
N THR A 13 12.80 -0.96 8.64
CA THR A 13 13.78 -2.05 8.43
C THR A 13 14.30 -2.09 7.00
N ALA A 14 13.48 -1.69 6.01
CA ALA A 14 13.87 -1.62 4.61
C ALA A 14 14.76 -0.40 4.31
N THR A 15 14.57 0.73 5.01
CA THR A 15 15.39 1.93 4.83
C THR A 15 16.66 1.92 5.66
N GLY A 16 16.74 1.12 6.72
CA GLY A 16 17.98 0.92 7.48
C GLY A 16 19.15 0.34 6.67
N ASP A 17 18.88 -0.20 5.48
CA ASP A 17 19.89 -0.58 4.50
C ASP A 17 20.50 0.67 3.82
N PRO A 18 21.84 0.83 3.81
CA PRO A 18 22.51 2.01 3.23
C PRO A 18 22.23 2.23 1.74
N ILE A 19 22.04 1.14 0.97
CA ILE A 19 21.75 1.20 -0.46
C ILE A 19 20.30 1.68 -0.66
N ALA A 20 19.35 1.11 0.10
CA ALA A 20 17.95 1.53 0.06
C ALA A 20 17.78 3.00 0.49
N THR A 21 18.50 3.43 1.53
CA THR A 21 18.55 4.85 1.93
C THR A 21 19.04 5.75 0.80
N THR A 22 20.12 5.38 0.14
CA THR A 22 20.74 6.20 -0.92
C THR A 22 19.83 6.30 -2.15
N ALA A 23 19.22 5.18 -2.54
CA ALA A 23 18.25 5.14 -3.64
C ALA A 23 17.07 6.07 -3.37
N MET A 24 16.49 6.05 -2.16
CA MET A 24 15.39 6.95 -1.83
C MET A 24 15.79 8.42 -1.85
N ARG A 25 17.00 8.81 -1.39
CA ARG A 25 17.41 10.23 -1.36
C ARG A 25 17.37 10.92 -2.73
N ASN A 26 17.61 10.18 -3.80
CA ASN A 26 17.62 10.70 -5.17
C ASN A 26 16.22 10.78 -5.79
N GLU A 27 15.20 10.25 -5.12
CA GLU A 27 13.82 10.28 -5.59
C GLU A 27 13.09 11.56 -5.16
N PRO A 28 12.21 12.11 -6.02
CA PRO A 28 11.34 13.21 -5.65
C PRO A 28 10.58 12.88 -4.37
N ARG A 29 10.45 13.86 -3.48
CA ARG A 29 9.80 13.68 -2.17
C ARG A 29 8.43 12.98 -2.26
N PRO A 30 7.51 13.31 -3.19
CA PRO A 30 6.24 12.59 -3.35
C PRO A 30 6.40 11.09 -3.65
N ASP A 31 7.43 10.74 -4.40
CA ASP A 31 7.70 9.37 -4.83
C ASP A 31 8.30 8.54 -3.69
N ARG A 32 9.17 9.15 -2.86
CA ARG A 32 9.62 8.55 -1.60
C ARG A 32 8.46 8.20 -0.67
N ILE A 33 7.50 9.11 -0.48
CA ILE A 33 6.31 8.84 0.34
C ILE A 33 5.52 7.67 -0.23
N GLY A 34 5.32 7.65 -1.54
CA GLY A 34 4.66 6.55 -2.24
C GLY A 34 5.33 5.21 -1.99
N GLN A 35 6.65 5.14 -2.13
CA GLN A 35 7.43 3.93 -1.90
C GLN A 35 7.37 3.46 -0.43
N LEU A 36 7.58 4.37 0.52
CA LEU A 36 7.50 4.07 1.95
C LEU A 36 6.15 3.46 2.33
N CYS A 37 5.06 4.12 1.93
CA CYS A 37 3.71 3.66 2.23
C CYS A 37 3.35 2.37 1.49
N PHE A 38 3.81 2.20 0.24
CA PHE A 38 3.60 0.97 -0.53
C PHE A 38 4.23 -0.25 0.15
N TRP A 39 5.49 -0.14 0.57
CA TRP A 39 6.19 -1.23 1.25
C TRP A 39 5.64 -1.50 2.64
N GLU A 40 5.27 -0.45 3.38
CA GLU A 40 4.60 -0.62 4.65
C GLU A 40 3.28 -1.40 4.49
N VAL A 41 2.43 -1.04 3.51
CA VAL A 41 1.19 -1.77 3.22
C VAL A 41 1.50 -3.26 2.95
N ARG A 42 2.47 -3.54 2.08
CA ARG A 42 2.80 -4.92 1.68
C ARG A 42 3.27 -5.76 2.88
N GLU A 43 4.13 -5.21 3.73
CA GLU A 43 4.61 -5.94 4.91
C GLU A 43 3.53 -6.09 5.98
N GLN A 44 2.68 -5.08 6.19
CA GLN A 44 1.55 -5.20 7.10
C GLN A 44 0.56 -6.30 6.66
N LEU A 45 0.34 -6.44 5.35
CA LEU A 45 -0.47 -7.53 4.78
C LEU A 45 0.17 -8.91 5.01
N ARG A 46 1.50 -9.03 4.80
CA ARG A 46 2.24 -10.29 5.03
C ARG A 46 2.25 -10.71 6.49
N HIS A 47 2.24 -9.75 7.41
CA HIS A 47 2.24 -9.97 8.86
C HIS A 47 0.85 -9.93 9.50
N ALA A 48 -0.22 -9.80 8.70
CA ALA A 48 -1.59 -9.87 9.18
C ALA A 48 -1.97 -11.30 9.61
N SER A 49 -3.12 -11.44 10.27
CA SER A 49 -3.69 -12.74 10.64
C SER A 49 -5.15 -12.82 10.15
N PRO A 50 -5.46 -13.64 9.13
CA PRO A 50 -4.52 -14.45 8.34
C PRO A 50 -3.57 -13.58 7.50
N PRO A 51 -2.38 -14.09 7.10
CA PRO A 51 -1.45 -13.35 6.27
C PRO A 51 -1.92 -13.29 4.82
N TYR A 52 -1.65 -12.17 4.17
CA TYR A 52 -1.85 -11.99 2.72
C TYR A 52 -0.51 -11.85 2.02
N PHE A 53 -0.35 -12.52 0.89
CA PHE A 53 0.80 -12.38 0.00
C PHE A 53 0.32 -11.70 -1.28
N PRO A 54 0.45 -10.37 -1.40
CA PRO A 54 -0.13 -9.66 -2.54
C PRO A 54 0.60 -10.02 -3.84
N ASP A 55 -0.13 -10.56 -4.80
CA ASP A 55 0.31 -10.77 -6.18
C ASP A 55 0.20 -9.45 -6.97
N VAL A 56 -0.80 -8.64 -6.63
CA VAL A 56 -1.02 -7.31 -7.22
C VAL A 56 -1.31 -6.30 -6.12
N LEU A 57 -0.47 -5.27 -6.05
CA LEU A 57 -0.68 -4.05 -5.28
C LEU A 57 -0.18 -2.89 -6.14
N ARG A 58 -1.03 -1.90 -6.41
CA ARG A 58 -0.65 -0.75 -7.24
C ARG A 58 0.12 0.27 -6.38
N PRO A 59 1.18 0.91 -6.91
CA PRO A 59 1.86 1.99 -6.19
C PRO A 59 0.92 3.15 -5.89
N PHE A 60 1.16 3.81 -4.76
CA PHE A 60 0.41 4.98 -4.32
C PHE A 60 1.25 6.25 -4.47
N ARG A 61 0.63 7.40 -4.73
CA ARG A 61 1.32 8.70 -4.79
C ARG A 61 0.53 9.74 -4.02
N LEU A 62 1.23 10.46 -3.13
CA LEU A 62 0.66 11.59 -2.42
C LEU A 62 1.07 12.88 -3.14
N LYS A 63 0.11 13.74 -3.49
CA LYS A 63 0.41 15.01 -4.18
C LYS A 63 1.10 16.02 -3.25
N ALA A 64 0.69 16.08 -1.98
CA ALA A 64 1.24 17.03 -1.00
C ALA A 64 1.03 16.53 0.45
N GLY A 65 1.86 17.03 1.37
CA GLY A 65 1.79 16.70 2.80
C GLY A 65 2.59 15.46 3.21
N ASN A 66 2.28 14.94 4.40
CA ASN A 66 2.95 13.80 5.03
C ASN A 66 2.02 12.61 5.27
N ILE A 67 0.71 12.81 5.05
CA ILE A 67 -0.33 11.85 5.37
C ILE A 67 -0.95 11.36 4.07
N MET A 68 -0.73 10.10 3.76
CA MET A 68 -1.41 9.38 2.70
C MET A 68 -2.60 8.63 3.30
N GLN A 69 -3.79 9.19 3.11
CA GLN A 69 -5.04 8.57 3.52
C GLN A 69 -5.80 8.06 2.29
N VAL A 70 -5.89 6.74 2.18
CA VAL A 70 -6.59 6.06 1.08
C VAL A 70 -7.82 5.37 1.66
N SER A 71 -8.99 5.94 1.38
CA SER A 71 -10.26 5.41 1.90
C SER A 71 -10.69 4.12 1.19
N ARG A 72 -10.31 3.94 -0.09
CA ARG A 72 -10.65 2.76 -0.89
C ARG A 72 -9.59 2.50 -1.96
N THR A 73 -9.06 1.29 -1.95
CA THR A 73 -8.23 0.71 -3.01
C THR A 73 -8.39 -0.82 -2.95
N GLU A 74 -7.67 -1.55 -3.80
CA GLU A 74 -7.77 -2.98 -3.95
C GLU A 74 -6.38 -3.61 -4.08
N PHE A 75 -6.25 -4.83 -3.57
CA PHE A 75 -5.10 -5.69 -3.85
C PHE A 75 -5.59 -7.10 -4.17
N SER A 76 -4.78 -7.87 -4.89
CA SER A 76 -5.03 -9.29 -5.16
C SER A 76 -4.05 -10.15 -4.40
N ALA A 77 -4.52 -11.23 -3.80
CA ALA A 77 -3.72 -12.27 -3.18
C ALA A 77 -4.36 -13.64 -3.42
N GLY A 78 -3.60 -14.60 -3.95
CA GLY A 78 -4.11 -15.93 -4.27
C GLY A 78 -5.21 -15.92 -5.33
N GLY A 79 -5.16 -14.95 -6.26
CA GLY A 79 -6.18 -14.76 -7.30
C GLY A 79 -7.49 -14.12 -6.83
N GLN A 80 -7.63 -13.80 -5.54
CA GLN A 80 -8.79 -13.13 -4.97
C GLN A 80 -8.50 -11.64 -4.73
N TRP A 81 -9.44 -10.78 -5.12
CA TRP A 81 -9.36 -9.34 -4.87
C TRP A 81 -9.95 -9.00 -3.50
N TYR A 82 -9.33 -8.04 -2.81
CA TYR A 82 -9.76 -7.55 -1.50
C TYR A 82 -9.82 -6.03 -1.50
N ALA A 83 -10.82 -5.48 -0.82
CA ALA A 83 -10.83 -4.05 -0.53
C ALA A 83 -9.77 -3.72 0.53
N LEU A 84 -9.12 -2.56 0.39
CA LEU A 84 -8.14 -2.05 1.33
C LEU A 84 -8.40 -0.57 1.61
N SER A 85 -8.30 -0.20 2.88
CA SER A 85 -8.25 1.19 3.34
C SER A 85 -7.02 1.36 4.22
N PHE A 86 -6.30 2.48 4.11
CA PHE A 86 -5.17 2.75 4.99
C PHE A 86 -4.92 4.25 5.22
N ARG A 87 -4.21 4.52 6.30
CA ARG A 87 -3.57 5.79 6.61
C ARG A 87 -2.09 5.51 6.86
N CYS A 88 -1.23 6.16 6.10
CA CYS A 88 0.21 6.12 6.24
C CYS A 88 0.71 7.55 6.49
N GLU A 89 1.43 7.76 7.57
CA GLU A 89 2.05 9.03 7.90
C GLU A 89 3.57 8.86 7.90
N VAL A 90 4.25 9.72 7.16
CA VAL A 90 5.71 9.79 7.12
C VAL A 90 6.23 10.95 7.96
N ASP A 91 7.52 10.90 8.30
CA ASP A 91 8.23 12.03 8.88
C ASP A 91 8.32 13.22 7.89
N PRO A 92 8.61 14.46 8.36
CA PRO A 92 8.67 15.65 7.52
C PRO A 92 9.63 15.52 6.33
N ASP A 93 10.71 14.77 6.48
CA ASP A 93 11.72 14.58 5.45
C ASP A 93 11.40 13.44 4.48
N ALA A 94 10.28 12.72 4.67
CA ALA A 94 9.88 11.54 3.89
C ALA A 94 11.00 10.48 3.81
N THR A 95 11.56 10.15 4.97
CA THR A 95 12.61 9.14 5.15
C THR A 95 12.09 7.87 5.83
N LYS A 96 10.98 7.96 6.57
CA LYS A 96 10.38 6.81 7.27
C LYS A 96 8.88 6.99 7.52
N VAL A 97 8.18 5.87 7.67
CA VAL A 97 6.82 5.85 8.22
C VAL A 97 6.89 6.03 9.74
N VAL A 98 6.06 6.91 10.28
CA VAL A 98 5.94 7.20 11.71
C VAL A 98 4.61 6.74 12.32
N SER A 99 3.57 6.57 11.49
CA SER A 99 2.30 6.00 11.92
C SER A 99 1.62 5.30 10.75
N PHE A 100 1.01 4.15 11.02
CA PHE A 100 0.29 3.38 10.01
C PHE A 100 -0.95 2.73 10.61
N ALA A 101 -2.05 2.79 9.86
CA ALA A 101 -3.26 2.07 10.17
C ALA A 101 -3.90 1.55 8.89
N PHE A 102 -4.40 0.31 8.89
CA PHE A 102 -5.05 -0.26 7.72
C PHE A 102 -6.24 -1.12 8.10
N ARG A 103 -7.00 -1.51 7.07
CA ARG A 103 -8.09 -2.47 7.18
C ARG A 103 -8.24 -3.17 5.85
N VAL A 104 -8.20 -4.50 5.89
CA VAL A 104 -8.65 -5.35 4.78
C VAL A 104 -10.17 -5.49 4.91
N GLY A 105 -10.88 -5.20 3.83
CA GLY A 105 -12.31 -5.40 3.73
C GLY A 105 -12.66 -6.76 3.13
N ASP A 106 -13.95 -6.92 2.82
CA ASP A 106 -14.45 -8.17 2.28
C ASP A 106 -13.82 -8.47 0.90
N PRO A 107 -13.74 -9.77 0.54
CA PRO A 107 -13.40 -10.18 -0.81
C PRO A 107 -14.30 -9.48 -1.82
N LEU A 108 -13.70 -8.91 -2.85
CA LEU A 108 -14.42 -8.32 -3.96
C LEU A 108 -14.84 -9.42 -4.94
N PRO A 109 -16.00 -9.29 -5.60
CA PRO A 109 -16.36 -10.19 -6.68
C PRO A 109 -15.23 -10.22 -7.70
N ALA A 110 -14.92 -11.39 -8.26
CA ALA A 110 -14.04 -11.48 -9.41
C ALA A 110 -14.48 -10.43 -10.44
N PRO A 111 -13.56 -9.67 -11.06
CA PRO A 111 -13.94 -8.71 -12.08
C PRO A 111 -14.83 -9.45 -13.08
N ARG A 112 -16.08 -9.01 -13.24
CA ARG A 112 -16.91 -9.53 -14.31
C ARG A 112 -16.13 -9.20 -15.56
N ILE A 113 -15.60 -10.23 -16.22
CA ILE A 113 -15.24 -10.12 -17.62
C ILE A 113 -16.59 -9.79 -18.27
N ALA A 114 -16.84 -8.51 -18.56
CA ALA A 114 -17.80 -8.20 -19.59
C ALA A 114 -17.25 -8.96 -20.78
N ARG A 115 -17.85 -10.11 -21.12
CA ARG A 115 -17.62 -10.71 -22.41
C ARG A 115 -17.84 -9.56 -23.38
N GLN A 116 -16.81 -9.14 -24.08
CA GLN A 116 -16.97 -8.36 -25.29
C GLN A 116 -17.66 -9.30 -26.28
N ILE A 117 -18.96 -9.53 -26.09
CA ILE A 117 -19.85 -10.03 -27.13
C ILE A 117 -20.23 -8.77 -27.89
N GLY A 118 -19.62 -8.60 -29.06
CA GLY A 118 -19.95 -7.55 -30.00
C GLY A 118 -18.72 -6.98 -30.71
N SER A 119 -18.19 -7.72 -31.69
CA SER A 119 -18.20 -7.18 -33.06
C SER A 119 -19.57 -7.54 -33.64
N PRO A 120 -20.29 -6.61 -34.27
CA PRO A 120 -20.05 -6.19 -35.68
C PRO A 120 -20.15 -4.65 -35.86
N ASP A 121 -19.79 -3.97 -36.94
CA ASP A 121 -19.40 -4.27 -38.33
C ASP A 121 -18.08 -3.56 -38.70
#